data_AF-A0A1F6UN71-F1
#
_entry.id   AF-A0A1F6UN71-F1
#
_cell.length_a   1.000
_cell.length_b   1.000
_cell.length_c   1.000
_cell.angle_alpha   90.00
_cell.angle_beta   90.00
_cell.angle_gamma   90.00
#
_symmetry.space_group_name_H-M   'P 1'
#
loop_
_entity.id
_entity.type
_entity.pdbx_description
1 polymer ?
#
loop_
_entity_poly.entity_id
_entity_poly.type
_entity_poly.pdbx_seq_one_letter_code
_entity_poly.pdbx_strand_id
1 'polypeptide(L)' 'MLVDALPVLMHLGAGRRLDGIPPHPEMLAGHVLGAWEHAGATWLEVALDGFFQTLGERIAAA' A
#
# COMPACT_ATOMS: atom_id res chain seq x y z
N MET A 1 4.81 -3.31 -24.65
CA MET A 1 5.24 -2.82 -23.32
C MET A 1 4.55 -3.69 -22.30
N LEU A 2 5.20 -4.76 -21.84
CA LEU A 2 4.68 -5.66 -20.83
C LEU A 2 4.93 -5.00 -19.47
N VAL A 3 3.86 -4.55 -18.81
CA VAL A 3 3.90 -4.14 -17.42
C VAL A 3 3.85 -5.44 -16.62
N ASP A 4 5.02 -5.93 -16.25
CA ASP A 4 5.21 -7.16 -15.48
C ASP A 4 4.78 -6.92 -14.03
N ALA A 5 3.47 -7.00 -13.77
CA ALA A 5 2.83 -6.74 -12.49
C ALA A 5 2.73 -8.00 -11.62
N LEU A 6 3.73 -8.89 -11.68
CA LEU A 6 3.85 -9.97 -10.71
C LEU A 6 4.39 -9.38 -9.40
N PRO A 7 3.75 -9.63 -8.24
CA PRO A 7 4.25 -9.15 -6.96
C PRO A 7 5.59 -9.82 -6.68
N VAL A 8 6.68 -9.08 -6.92
CA VAL A 8 8.00 -9.46 -6.43
C VAL A 8 7.88 -9.46 -4.91
N LEU A 9 8.12 -10.62 -4.28
CA LEU A 9 8.33 -10.71 -2.83
C LEU A 9 9.55 -9.83 -2.50
N MET A 10 9.26 -8.57 -2.24
CA MET A 10 10.26 -7.55 -1.99
C MET A 10 10.89 -7.88 -0.64
N HIS A 11 12.15 -8.32 -0.65
CA HIS A 11 12.95 -8.44 0.57
C HIS A 11 13.12 -7.03 1.13
N LEU A 12 12.26 -6.67 2.08
CA LEU A 12 12.36 -5.45 2.85
C LEU A 12 13.65 -5.57 3.69
N GLY A 13 14.76 -5.06 3.17
CA GLY A 13 15.94 -4.80 4.01
C GLY A 13 15.47 -3.99 5.23
N ALA A 14 15.99 -4.28 6.42
CA ALA A 14 15.47 -3.82 7.71
C ALA A 14 14.98 -2.35 7.67
N GLY A 15 13.68 -2.16 7.41
CA GLY A 15 13.03 -0.86 7.40
C GLY A 15 12.61 -0.52 8.82
N ARG A 16 12.61 0.77 9.16
CA ARG A 16 12.12 1.23 10.46
C ARG A 16 10.61 1.46 10.38
N ARG A 17 9.82 0.80 11.23
CA ARG A 17 8.39 1.11 11.37
C ARG A 17 8.23 2.51 11.95
N LEU A 18 7.34 3.31 11.37
CA LEU A 18 7.01 4.64 11.85
C LEU A 18 5.95 4.56 12.96
N ASP A 19 6.01 5.47 13.93
CA ASP A 19 5.08 5.53 15.07
C ASP A 19 3.66 6.00 14.67
N GLY A 20 3.50 6.49 13.44
CA GLY A 20 2.22 6.97 12.92
C GLY A 20 2.11 6.77 11.42
N ILE A 21 0.89 6.96 10.92
CA ILE A 21 0.62 6.91 9.48
C ILE A 21 0.88 8.31 8.91
N PRO A 22 1.86 8.46 8.00
CA PRO A 22 2.11 9.72 7.32
C PRO A 22 0.95 10.10 6.38
N PRO A 23 0.92 11.34 5.87
CA PRO A 23 -0.08 11.76 4.90
C PRO A 23 -0.12 10.79 3.70
N HIS A 24 -1.32 10.35 3.34
CA HIS A 24 -1.56 9.40 2.26
C HIS A 24 -2.80 9.81 1.46
N PRO A 25 -2.94 9.34 0.21
CA PRO A 25 -4.13 9.57 -0.59
C PRO A 25 -5.40 9.12 0.15
N GLU A 26 -6.47 9.92 0.05
CA GLU A 26 -7.77 9.63 0.68
C GLU A 26 -8.34 8.27 0.27
N MET A 27 -8.06 7.83 -0.97
CA MET A 27 -8.45 6.50 -1.46
C MET A 27 -7.86 5.34 -0.65
N LEU A 28 -6.74 5.56 0.05
CA LEU A 28 -6.11 4.56 0.93
C LEU A 28 -6.57 4.67 2.38
N ALA A 29 -7.40 5.67 2.72
CA ALA A 29 -7.88 5.86 4.08
C ALA A 29 -8.66 4.62 4.55
N GLY A 30 -8.37 4.14 5.75
CA GLY A 30 -8.94 2.90 6.29
C GLY A 30 -8.30 1.61 5.78
N HIS A 31 -7.41 1.68 4.78
CA HIS A 31 -6.68 0.53 4.25
C HIS A 31 -5.19 0.53 4.64
N VAL A 32 -4.65 1.64 5.15
CA VAL A 32 -3.26 1.72 5.64
C VAL A 32 -3.15 1.11 7.04
N LEU A 33 -2.32 0.07 7.18
CA LEU A 33 -2.04 -0.65 8.42
C LEU A 33 -0.81 -0.11 9.16
N GLY A 34 0.06 0.58 8.44
CA GLY A 34 1.32 1.09 8.97
C GLY A 34 2.16 1.78 7.91
N ALA A 35 3.28 2.32 8.35
CA ALA A 35 4.25 2.92 7.44
C ALA A 35 5.68 2.55 7.87
N TRP A 36 6.56 2.48 6.89
CA TRP A 36 7.93 2.04 7.03
C TRP A 36 8.86 3.02 6.33
N GLU A 37 9.97 3.35 6.98
CA GLU A 37 11.07 4.07 6.37
C GLU A 37 12.10 3.07 5.87
N HIS A 38 12.37 3.10 4.57
CA HIS A 38 13.36 2.23 3.94
C HIS A 38 14.05 2.98 2.80
N ALA A 39 15.39 2.99 2.83
CA ALA A 39 16.23 3.61 1.80
C ALA A 39 15.87 5.08 1.47
N GLY A 40 15.49 5.88 2.48
CA GLY A 40 15.08 7.27 2.30
C GLY A 40 13.69 7.46 1.69
N ALA A 41 12.94 6.37 1.47
CA ALA A 41 11.55 6.39 1.03
C ALA A 41 10.61 5.95 2.17
N THR A 42 9.39 6.49 2.12
CA THR A 42 8.29 6.07 2.98
C THR A 42 7.42 5.07 2.24
N TRP A 43 7.25 3.90 2.84
CA TRP A 43 6.42 2.81 2.33
C TRP A 43 5.16 2.70 3.18
N LEU A 44 4.00 2.59 2.54
CA LEU A 44 2.74 2.36 3.21
C LEU A 44 2.44 0.86 3.19
N GLU A 45 2.16 0.30 4.36
CA GLU A 45 1.63 -1.04 4.50
C GLU A 45 0.12 -0.97 4.30
N VAL A 46 -0.40 -1.59 3.24
CA VAL A 46 -1.82 -1.52 2.86
C VAL A 46 -2.45 -2.91 2.96
N ALA A 47 -3.65 -2.99 3.55
CA ALA A 47 -4.47 -4.18 3.54
C ALA A 47 -5.04 -4.43 2.13
N LEU A 48 -4.30 -5.18 1.32
CA LEU A 48 -4.60 -5.40 -0.10
C LEU A 48 -5.98 -6.03 -0.33
N ASP A 49 -6.36 -7.03 0.46
CA ASP A 49 -7.65 -7.73 0.29
C ASP A 49 -8.84 -6.77 0.42
N GLY A 50 -8.84 -5.95 1.48
CA GLY A 50 -9.88 -4.95 1.70
C GLY A 50 -9.85 -3.83 0.65
N PHE A 51 -8.65 -3.40 0.24
CA PHE A 51 -8.48 -2.36 -0.78
C PHE A 51 -9.04 -2.82 -2.14
N PHE A 52 -8.69 -4.02 -2.60
CA PHE A 52 -9.16 -4.52 -3.90
C PHE A 52 -10.67 -4.82 -3.91
N GLN A 53 -11.23 -5.22 -2.77
CA GLN A 53 -12.68 -5.36 -2.66
C GLN A 53 -13.38 -4.01 -2.84
N THR A 54 -13.00 -2.99 -2.08
CA THR A 54 -13.58 -1.64 -2.18
C THR A 54 -13.38 -1.03 -3.58
N LEU A 55 -12.21 -1.27 -4.19
CA LEU A 55 -11.96 -0.85 -5.56
C LEU A 55 -12.90 -1.56 -6.56
N GLY A 56 -13.08 -2.87 -6.41
CA GLY A 56 -14.00 -3.66 -7.24
C GLY A 56 -15.44 -3.18 -7.16
N GLU A 57 -15.93 -2.89 -5.96
CA GLU A 57 -17.26 -2.34 -5.72
C GLU A 57 -17.45 -0.97 -6.39
N ARG A 58 -16.44 -0.09 -6.32
CA ARG A 58 -16.49 1.24 -6.97
C ARG A 58 -16.48 1.16 -8.49
N ILE A 59 -15.66 0.28 -9.07
CA ILE A 59 -15.61 0.08 -10.53
C ILE A 59 -16.92 -0.52 -11.02
N ALA A 60 -17.52 -1.46 -10.29
CA ALA A 60 -18.79 -2.06 -10.67
C ALA A 60 -19.99 -1.09 -10.56
N ALA A 61 -19.86 -0.02 -9.76
CA ALA A 61 -20.88 1.00 -9.56
C ALA A 61 -20.79 2.20 -10.55
N ALA A 62 -19.76 2.23 -11.40
CA ALA A 62 -19.51 3.28 -12.40
C ALA A 62 -19.95 2.86 -13.81
#